data_AF-A0A934PKY4-F1
#
_entry.id   AF-A0A934PKY4-F1
#
_cell.length_a   1.000
_cell.length_b   1.000
_cell.length_c   1.000
_cell.angle_alpha   90.00
_cell.angle_beta   90.00
_cell.angle_gamma   90.00
#
_symmetry.space_group_name_H-M   'P 1'
#
loop_
_entity.id
_entity.type
_entity.pdbx_description
1 polymer ?
#
loop_
_entity_poly.entity_id
_entity_poly.type
_entity_poly.pdbx_seq_one_letter_code
_entity_poly.pdbx_strand_id
1 'polypeptide(L)'
;MDIEFILDRADLQILVEKFFVEKLVNNSITIGIKILAKDENKKVRLVRDSSWFKLSVNDSFILDHFSKKSEDYNLFINELDSLLGTVSKNLDKALEYSSSFSSFSVIYNFNEYELSFPFNFLSKNYILPFENSLKLILSLINNQNEFLIKNIKEVFDEGENKRTFRFDKNEWNIINPLNIMSSKLNDDYRKNKDFRIKKPHILINKDNIFKYFVLDTNWVLVFDKLETLMTQPNDVSIYSNIAEKKRIASLLFYKNTILPRHKNYHGAFPSEEMQKEYFDYFELIIEAVIFSYTSLEAFANICIPDNHEYKIEKDGIKMIYSKEAIERKFSLREKFKNILKDILHTPDIAKTNWWNSFIELEDIRNEIIHSKSSKSEDRYSKLLEKKIFRIIEVNKTIIKYYGKFILDNKKHLLNEFPYEFGYDVVNPGLMSDKDYERSYKISHNIKI
;
A
#
# COMPACT_ATOMS: atom_id res chain seq x y z
N MET A 1 -1.60 -18.54 37.02
CA MET A 1 -2.51 -17.42 36.72
C MET A 1 -2.79 -17.47 35.25
N ASP A 2 -4.06 -17.60 34.88
CA ASP A 2 -4.49 -17.81 33.49
C ASP A 2 -4.75 -16.47 32.81
N ILE A 3 -5.36 -15.54 33.53
CA ILE A 3 -5.67 -14.18 33.06
C ILE A 3 -5.28 -13.15 34.12
N GLU A 4 -4.65 -12.04 33.71
CA GLU A 4 -4.50 -10.82 34.51
C GLU A 4 -5.32 -9.67 33.90
N PHE A 5 -6.23 -9.09 34.69
CA PHE A 5 -6.87 -7.82 34.34
C PHE A 5 -5.96 -6.67 34.73
N ILE A 6 -5.48 -5.91 33.75
CA ILE A 6 -4.67 -4.72 33.96
C ILE A 6 -5.55 -3.49 33.78
N LEU A 7 -5.76 -2.75 34.88
CA LEU A 7 -6.72 -1.66 34.99
C LEU A 7 -6.01 -0.33 35.21
N ASP A 8 -6.52 0.74 34.62
CA ASP A 8 -6.05 2.12 34.84
C ASP A 8 -6.99 2.94 35.74
N ARG A 9 -8.14 2.37 36.13
CA ARG A 9 -9.14 3.00 37.01
C ARG A 9 -9.65 2.05 38.08
N ALA A 10 -9.84 2.58 39.28
CA ALA A 10 -10.31 1.83 40.44
C ALA A 10 -11.80 1.41 40.36
N ASP A 11 -12.65 2.14 39.64
CA ASP A 11 -14.06 1.78 39.49
C ASP A 11 -14.26 0.52 38.62
N LEU A 12 -13.35 0.26 37.67
CA LEU A 12 -13.34 -0.98 36.89
C LEU A 12 -12.92 -2.18 37.74
N GLN A 13 -12.12 -1.98 38.79
CA GLN A 13 -11.70 -3.07 39.68
C GLN A 13 -12.91 -3.73 40.34
N ILE A 14 -13.80 -2.92 40.92
CA ILE A 14 -15.02 -3.41 41.59
C ILE A 14 -15.88 -4.23 40.62
N LEU A 15 -15.99 -3.77 39.37
CA LEU A 15 -16.74 -4.51 38.35
C LEU A 15 -16.05 -5.83 38.00
N VAL A 16 -14.73 -5.85 37.79
CA VAL A 16 -13.99 -7.07 37.50
C VAL A 16 -14.10 -8.07 38.66
N GLU A 17 -13.97 -7.62 39.91
CA GLU A 17 -14.15 -8.46 41.08
C GLU A 17 -15.55 -9.08 41.10
N LYS A 18 -16.59 -8.27 40.89
CA LYS A 18 -17.98 -8.75 40.87
C LYS A 18 -18.28 -9.74 39.73
N PHE A 19 -17.79 -9.49 38.52
CA PHE A 19 -18.12 -10.30 37.35
C PHE A 19 -17.24 -11.55 37.22
N PHE A 20 -16.00 -11.50 37.70
CA PHE A 20 -15.03 -12.57 37.50
C PHE A 20 -14.61 -13.23 38.80
N VAL A 21 -14.21 -12.46 39.82
CA VAL A 21 -13.72 -13.05 41.08
C VAL A 21 -14.87 -13.71 41.84
N GLU A 22 -16.01 -13.05 42.00
CA GLU A 22 -17.16 -13.56 42.77
C GLU A 22 -17.95 -14.65 42.04
N LYS A 23 -18.09 -14.53 40.71
CA LYS A 23 -18.92 -15.46 39.92
C LYS A 23 -18.17 -16.66 39.37
N LEU A 24 -16.84 -16.57 39.22
CA LEU A 24 -16.00 -17.66 38.75
C LEU A 24 -15.18 -18.28 39.90
N VAL A 25 -15.59 -18.11 41.16
CA VAL A 25 -14.89 -18.67 42.35
C VAL A 25 -14.61 -20.17 42.24
N ASN A 26 -15.53 -20.93 41.63
CA ASN A 26 -15.41 -22.39 41.49
C ASN A 26 -14.85 -22.83 40.11
N ASN A 27 -14.45 -21.86 39.28
CA ASN A 27 -13.91 -22.11 37.95
C ASN A 27 -12.42 -22.48 38.06
N SER A 28 -11.92 -23.31 37.15
CA SER A 28 -10.49 -23.65 37.13
C SER A 28 -9.59 -22.54 36.58
N ILE A 29 -10.17 -21.53 35.92
CA ILE A 29 -9.47 -20.34 35.43
C ILE A 29 -9.06 -19.45 36.61
N THR A 30 -7.75 -19.26 36.79
CA THR A 30 -7.17 -18.37 37.78
C THR A 30 -7.06 -16.93 37.29
N ILE A 31 -7.73 -16.00 37.97
CA ILE A 31 -7.86 -14.59 37.58
C ILE A 31 -7.11 -13.69 38.55
N GLY A 32 -6.23 -12.84 38.03
CA GLY A 32 -5.56 -11.76 38.78
C GLY A 32 -6.01 -10.38 38.36
N ILE A 33 -5.80 -9.40 39.22
CA ILE A 33 -6.08 -7.99 38.97
C ILE A 33 -4.84 -7.18 39.31
N LYS A 34 -4.43 -6.31 38.38
CA LYS A 34 -3.29 -5.41 38.50
C LYS A 34 -3.71 -3.99 38.18
N ILE A 35 -3.47 -3.07 39.10
CA ILE A 35 -3.77 -1.64 38.92
C ILE A 35 -2.49 -0.94 38.47
N LEU A 36 -2.53 -0.26 37.33
CA LEU A 36 -1.42 0.56 36.87
C LEU A 36 -1.49 1.95 37.53
N ALA A 37 -0.37 2.36 38.15
CA ALA A 37 -0.19 3.74 38.51
C ALA A 37 -0.10 4.62 37.23
N LYS A 38 -0.63 5.84 37.29
CA LYS A 38 -0.46 6.82 36.21
C LYS A 38 1.03 7.09 36.03
N ASP A 39 1.59 6.59 34.93
CA ASP A 39 2.94 6.90 34.53
C ASP A 39 2.96 8.23 33.76
N GLU A 40 3.47 9.28 34.42
CA GLU A 40 3.59 10.62 33.86
C GLU A 40 4.71 10.72 32.80
N ASN A 41 5.59 9.73 32.71
CA ASN A 41 6.76 9.72 31.83
C ASN A 41 6.60 8.81 30.59
N LYS A 42 5.36 8.50 30.17
CA LYS A 42 5.13 7.71 28.95
C LYS A 42 5.72 8.41 27.72
N LYS A 43 6.68 7.75 27.06
CA LYS A 43 7.20 8.17 25.76
C LYS A 43 6.04 8.34 24.78
N VAL A 44 6.08 9.42 24.00
CA VAL A 44 5.12 9.65 22.92
C VAL A 44 5.31 8.58 21.86
N ARG A 45 4.26 7.80 21.61
CA ARG A 45 4.20 6.77 20.56
C ARG A 45 3.21 7.16 19.48
N LEU A 46 3.48 6.71 18.26
CA LEU A 46 2.58 6.84 17.14
C LEU A 46 1.41 5.85 17.28
N VAL A 47 1.69 4.60 17.62
CA VAL A 47 0.66 3.59 17.86
C VAL A 47 0.39 3.49 19.36
N ARG A 48 -0.82 3.88 19.76
CA ARG A 48 -1.27 3.82 21.16
C ARG A 48 -2.47 2.90 21.29
N ASP A 49 -2.40 2.05 22.30
CA ASP A 49 -3.55 1.32 22.80
C ASP A 49 -4.19 2.16 23.91
N SER A 50 -5.40 2.67 23.66
CA SER A 50 -6.17 3.52 24.57
C SER A 50 -7.27 2.74 25.32
N SER A 51 -7.14 1.41 25.40
CA SER A 51 -8.07 0.52 26.09
C SER A 51 -8.23 0.88 27.56
N TRP A 52 -9.47 0.82 28.07
CA TRP A 52 -9.76 1.05 29.50
C TRP A 52 -9.23 -0.06 30.40
N PHE A 53 -9.21 -1.28 29.88
CA PHE A 53 -8.58 -2.40 30.55
C PHE A 53 -7.90 -3.32 29.55
N LYS A 54 -6.93 -4.08 30.04
CA LYS A 54 -6.22 -5.09 29.26
C LYS A 54 -6.36 -6.44 29.93
N LEU A 55 -6.49 -7.47 29.12
CA LEU A 55 -6.53 -8.87 29.51
C LEU A 55 -5.18 -9.50 29.13
N SER A 56 -4.27 -9.63 30.09
CA SER A 56 -3.06 -10.42 29.87
C SER A 56 -3.42 -11.89 29.94
N VAL A 57 -3.35 -12.60 28.81
CA VAL A 57 -3.62 -14.03 28.72
C VAL A 57 -2.29 -14.80 28.74
N ASN A 58 -2.26 -15.93 29.45
CA ASN A 58 -1.09 -16.80 29.53
C ASN A 58 -1.31 -18.12 28.78
N ASP A 59 -0.24 -18.88 28.54
CA ASP A 59 -0.28 -20.15 27.81
C ASP A 59 -1.28 -21.14 28.41
N SER A 60 -1.40 -21.20 29.74
CA SER A 60 -2.36 -22.07 30.43
C SER A 60 -3.81 -21.72 30.08
N PHE A 61 -4.16 -20.43 29.98
CA PHE A 61 -5.50 -20.04 29.51
C PHE A 61 -5.77 -20.53 28.09
N ILE A 62 -4.77 -20.39 27.21
CA ILE A 62 -4.89 -20.74 25.80
C ILE A 62 -4.98 -22.27 25.62
N LEU A 63 -4.09 -23.01 26.27
CA LEU A 63 -3.96 -24.46 26.11
C LEU A 63 -5.01 -25.24 26.90
N ASP A 64 -5.29 -24.85 28.15
CA ASP A 64 -6.15 -25.64 29.03
C ASP A 64 -7.63 -25.28 28.95
N HIS A 65 -7.97 -24.06 28.54
CA HIS A 65 -9.36 -23.60 28.50
C HIS A 65 -9.82 -23.29 27.08
N PHE A 66 -9.15 -22.37 26.37
CA PHE A 66 -9.58 -21.94 25.04
C PHE A 66 -9.49 -23.07 24.00
N SER A 67 -8.34 -23.76 23.90
CA SER A 67 -8.12 -24.79 22.88
C SER A 67 -9.07 -25.98 23.02
N LYS A 68 -9.41 -26.34 24.27
CA LYS A 68 -10.31 -27.44 24.62
C LYS A 68 -11.78 -27.01 24.64
N LYS A 69 -12.08 -25.71 24.48
CA LYS A 69 -13.42 -25.12 24.64
C LYS A 69 -14.11 -25.59 25.92
N SER A 70 -13.39 -25.48 27.05
CA SER A 70 -13.90 -25.90 28.35
C SER A 70 -15.20 -25.17 28.72
N GLU A 71 -16.02 -25.78 29.58
CA GLU A 71 -17.20 -25.12 30.16
C GLU A 71 -16.81 -23.80 30.84
N ASP A 72 -15.68 -23.82 31.54
CA ASP A 72 -15.05 -22.68 32.19
C ASP A 72 -14.73 -21.53 31.23
N TYR A 73 -14.26 -21.82 30.01
CA TYR A 73 -14.04 -20.82 28.97
C TYR A 73 -15.37 -20.18 28.52
N ASN A 74 -16.41 -20.99 28.31
CA ASN A 74 -17.72 -20.47 27.90
C ASN A 74 -18.34 -19.58 28.99
N LEU A 75 -18.19 -19.96 30.26
CA LEU A 75 -18.58 -19.12 31.40
C LEU A 75 -17.80 -17.80 31.43
N PHE A 76 -16.48 -17.84 31.23
CA PHE A 76 -15.66 -16.64 31.14
C PHE A 76 -16.13 -15.68 30.03
N ILE A 77 -16.45 -16.19 28.83
CA ILE A 77 -16.97 -15.37 27.73
C ILE A 77 -18.30 -14.73 28.09
N ASN A 78 -19.22 -15.47 28.72
CA ASN A 78 -20.52 -14.93 29.13
C ASN A 78 -20.38 -13.80 30.17
N GLU A 79 -19.43 -13.93 31.11
CA GLU A 79 -19.17 -12.90 32.09
C GLU A 79 -18.42 -11.70 31.50
N LEU A 80 -17.54 -11.92 30.52
CA LEU A 80 -16.94 -10.84 29.73
C LEU A 80 -18.01 -10.05 28.98
N ASP A 81 -18.97 -10.73 28.34
CA ASP A 81 -20.08 -10.08 27.67
C ASP A 81 -20.95 -9.28 28.64
N SER A 82 -21.20 -9.83 29.83
CA SER A 82 -21.96 -9.16 30.89
C SER A 82 -21.23 -7.92 31.44
N LEU A 83 -19.91 -8.00 31.62
CA LEU A 83 -19.08 -6.85 32.00
C LEU A 83 -19.17 -5.76 30.94
N LEU A 84 -18.90 -6.09 29.67
CA LEU A 84 -18.91 -5.13 28.57
C LEU A 84 -20.32 -4.52 28.37
N GLY A 85 -21.36 -5.33 28.51
CA GLY A 85 -22.76 -4.89 28.51
C GLY A 85 -23.10 -3.94 29.67
N THR A 86 -22.44 -4.07 30.82
CA THR A 86 -22.61 -3.16 31.96
C THR A 86 -21.82 -1.87 31.76
N VAL A 87 -20.56 -1.98 31.34
CA VAL A 87 -19.71 -0.81 31.08
C VAL A 87 -20.35 0.06 30.00
N SER A 88 -20.78 -0.53 28.88
CA SER A 88 -21.43 0.17 27.75
C SER A 88 -22.65 1.02 28.13
N LYS A 89 -23.47 0.58 29.10
CA LYS A 89 -24.65 1.33 29.57
C LYS A 89 -24.30 2.62 30.31
N ASN A 90 -23.11 2.67 30.90
CA ASN A 90 -22.63 3.81 31.68
C ASN A 90 -21.77 4.78 30.85
N LEU A 91 -21.66 4.58 29.54
CA LEU A 91 -20.94 5.48 28.65
C LEU A 91 -21.81 6.63 28.15
N ASP A 92 -21.31 7.86 28.33
CA ASP A 92 -21.88 9.05 27.73
C ASP A 92 -21.97 8.92 26.20
N LYS A 93 -23.09 9.40 25.62
CA LYS A 93 -23.33 9.52 24.16
C LYS A 93 -22.21 10.23 23.38
N ALA A 94 -21.30 10.93 24.06
CA ALA A 94 -20.15 11.59 23.47
C ALA A 94 -19.16 10.62 22.78
N LEU A 95 -19.16 9.34 23.15
CA LEU A 95 -18.23 8.34 22.62
C LEU A 95 -18.72 7.61 21.35
N GLU A 96 -20.00 7.75 20.99
CA GLU A 96 -20.57 7.25 19.71
C GLU A 96 -19.88 7.86 18.47
N TYR A 97 -19.21 9.00 18.62
CA TYR A 97 -18.56 9.74 17.53
C TYR A 97 -17.06 9.46 17.37
N SER A 98 -16.45 8.65 18.25
CA SER A 98 -15.01 8.33 18.17
C SER A 98 -14.75 7.00 17.47
N SER A 99 -14.58 7.03 16.15
CA SER A 99 -14.34 5.85 15.30
C SER A 99 -13.00 5.13 15.54
N SER A 100 -12.14 5.66 16.42
CA SER A 100 -10.79 5.15 16.70
C SER A 100 -10.58 4.65 18.13
N PHE A 101 -11.65 4.54 18.93
CA PHE A 101 -11.54 4.16 20.33
C PHE A 101 -11.43 2.64 20.50
N SER A 102 -10.35 2.16 21.13
CA SER A 102 -10.25 0.78 21.64
C SER A 102 -10.83 0.73 23.05
N SER A 103 -11.78 -0.15 23.28
CA SER A 103 -12.45 -0.35 24.56
C SER A 103 -11.64 -1.20 25.54
N PHE A 104 -11.16 -2.35 25.09
CA PHE A 104 -10.31 -3.26 25.85
C PHE A 104 -9.26 -3.88 24.92
N SER A 105 -8.20 -4.44 25.47
CA SER A 105 -7.19 -5.17 24.69
C SER A 105 -6.89 -6.53 25.29
N VAL A 106 -6.54 -7.50 24.44
CA VAL A 106 -5.87 -8.73 24.87
C VAL A 106 -4.37 -8.52 24.71
N ILE A 107 -3.61 -8.91 25.72
CA ILE A 107 -2.15 -8.86 25.74
C ILE A 107 -1.61 -10.27 25.89
N TYR A 108 -0.56 -10.59 25.14
CA TYR A 108 0.14 -11.85 25.21
C TYR A 108 1.64 -11.63 25.10
N ASN A 109 2.42 -12.23 25.99
CA ASN A 109 3.88 -12.15 25.94
C ASN A 109 4.43 -13.30 25.08
N PHE A 110 5.05 -12.96 23.96
CA PHE A 110 5.67 -13.90 23.05
C PHE A 110 7.17 -13.63 22.97
N ASN A 111 7.98 -14.49 23.59
CA ASN A 111 9.42 -14.28 23.79
C ASN A 111 9.71 -12.92 24.46
N GLU A 112 10.47 -12.04 23.80
CA GLU A 112 10.76 -10.69 24.26
C GLU A 112 9.67 -9.64 23.94
N TYR A 113 8.61 -10.03 23.21
CA TYR A 113 7.59 -9.09 22.69
C TYR A 113 6.26 -9.13 23.46
N GLU A 114 5.70 -7.95 23.72
CA GLU A 114 4.31 -7.79 24.17
C GLU A 114 3.40 -7.63 22.94
N LEU A 115 2.56 -8.63 22.64
CA LEU A 115 1.57 -8.57 21.58
C LEU A 115 0.28 -7.96 22.14
N SER A 116 -0.28 -6.96 21.46
CA SER A 116 -1.47 -6.23 21.89
C SER A 116 -2.54 -6.25 20.80
N PHE A 117 -3.71 -6.75 21.17
CA PHE A 117 -4.89 -6.91 20.32
C PHE A 117 -6.00 -6.00 20.84
N PRO A 118 -6.14 -4.77 20.31
CA PRO A 118 -7.19 -3.83 20.72
C PRO A 118 -8.55 -4.13 20.09
N PHE A 119 -9.60 -4.04 20.90
CA PHE A 119 -10.99 -4.31 20.53
C PHE A 119 -11.85 -3.07 20.71
N ASN A 120 -12.87 -2.90 19.87
CA ASN A 120 -13.96 -1.95 20.09
C ASN A 120 -15.29 -2.71 20.22
N PHE A 121 -15.82 -2.79 21.44
CA PHE A 121 -17.05 -3.54 21.72
C PHE A 121 -18.32 -2.82 21.28
N LEU A 122 -18.26 -1.52 20.91
CA LEU A 122 -19.43 -0.79 20.40
C LEU A 122 -19.88 -1.34 19.03
N SER A 123 -18.98 -2.03 18.33
CA SER A 123 -19.37 -2.93 17.26
C SER A 123 -19.93 -4.23 17.89
N LYS A 124 -21.21 -4.53 17.66
CA LYS A 124 -21.98 -5.64 18.28
C LYS A 124 -21.44 -7.07 18.03
N ASN A 125 -20.18 -7.25 17.61
CA ASN A 125 -19.58 -8.53 17.25
C ASN A 125 -18.09 -8.59 17.61
N TYR A 126 -17.71 -8.25 18.85
CA TYR A 126 -16.32 -8.35 19.33
C TYR A 126 -15.85 -9.80 19.56
N ILE A 127 -16.80 -10.74 19.71
CA ILE A 127 -16.53 -12.16 19.97
C ILE A 127 -15.67 -12.78 18.86
N LEU A 128 -16.03 -12.54 17.59
CA LEU A 128 -15.26 -13.08 16.46
C LEU A 128 -13.80 -12.57 16.44
N PRO A 129 -13.52 -11.26 16.49
CA PRO A 129 -12.17 -10.74 16.67
C PRO A 129 -11.45 -11.34 17.89
N PHE A 130 -12.16 -11.47 19.03
CA PHE A 130 -11.60 -11.98 20.27
C PHE A 130 -11.15 -13.44 20.12
N GLU A 131 -12.02 -14.32 19.64
CA GLU A 131 -11.66 -15.70 19.36
C GLU A 131 -10.53 -15.81 18.34
N ASN A 132 -10.53 -14.98 17.30
CA ASN A 132 -9.46 -14.98 16.30
C ASN A 132 -8.11 -14.53 16.89
N SER A 133 -8.10 -13.65 17.89
CA SER A 133 -6.86 -13.28 18.59
C SER A 133 -6.29 -14.46 19.37
N LEU A 134 -7.14 -15.22 20.07
CA LEU A 134 -6.72 -16.42 20.81
C LEU A 134 -6.28 -17.55 19.87
N LYS A 135 -6.93 -17.73 18.71
CA LYS A 135 -6.47 -18.66 17.66
C LYS A 135 -5.08 -18.30 17.15
N LEU A 136 -4.84 -17.01 16.93
CA LEU A 136 -3.53 -16.52 16.49
C LEU A 136 -2.46 -16.79 17.55
N ILE A 137 -2.75 -16.52 18.82
CA ILE A 137 -1.87 -16.83 19.95
C ILE A 137 -1.59 -18.34 20.03
N LEU A 138 -2.61 -19.19 19.93
CA LEU A 138 -2.44 -20.65 19.91
C LEU A 138 -1.52 -21.10 18.76
N SER A 139 -1.64 -20.48 17.58
CA SER A 139 -0.76 -20.77 16.45
C SER A 139 0.70 -20.37 16.70
N LEU A 140 0.93 -19.32 17.51
CA LEU A 140 2.27 -18.89 17.92
C LEU A 140 2.88 -19.86 18.95
N ILE A 141 2.09 -20.28 19.95
CA ILE A 141 2.51 -21.29 20.95
C ILE A 141 2.95 -22.58 20.25
N ASN A 142 2.17 -23.02 19.26
CA ASN A 142 2.44 -24.24 18.51
C ASN A 142 3.51 -24.09 17.40
N ASN A 143 4.10 -22.90 17.21
CA ASN A 143 5.03 -22.59 16.12
C ASN A 143 4.49 -22.91 14.72
N GLN A 144 3.18 -22.75 14.49
CA GLN A 144 2.51 -23.12 13.24
C GLN A 144 2.49 -22.00 12.19
N ASN A 145 3.01 -20.81 12.51
CA ASN A 145 2.95 -19.64 11.63
C ASN A 145 4.30 -18.92 11.53
N GLU A 146 5.25 -19.51 10.80
CA GLU A 146 6.60 -18.95 10.60
C GLU A 146 6.56 -17.53 10.02
N PHE A 147 5.63 -17.25 9.11
CA PHE A 147 5.47 -15.92 8.50
C PHE A 147 5.10 -14.86 9.54
N LEU A 148 4.14 -15.14 10.41
CA LEU A 148 3.76 -14.24 11.49
C LEU A 148 4.89 -14.03 12.50
N ILE A 149 5.57 -15.12 12.89
CA ILE A 149 6.72 -15.06 13.81
C ILE A 149 7.81 -14.16 13.25
N LYS A 150 8.11 -14.30 11.96
CA LYS A 150 9.07 -13.43 11.25
C LYS A 150 8.60 -11.98 11.26
N ASN A 151 7.33 -11.72 10.93
CA ASN A 151 6.78 -10.36 10.93
C ASN A 151 6.82 -9.68 12.30
N ILE A 152 6.53 -10.42 13.39
CA ILE A 152 6.61 -9.90 14.75
C ILE A 152 8.01 -9.37 15.05
N LYS A 153 9.05 -10.10 14.63
CA LYS A 153 10.46 -9.74 14.82
C LYS A 153 10.91 -8.59 13.93
N GLU A 154 10.45 -8.55 12.68
CA GLU A 154 10.92 -7.57 11.68
C GLU A 154 10.19 -6.21 11.74
N VAL A 155 9.03 -6.13 12.39
CA VAL A 155 8.30 -4.86 12.53
C VAL A 155 9.10 -3.87 13.38
N PHE A 156 9.08 -2.62 12.93
CA PHE A 156 9.76 -1.51 13.60
C PHE A 156 9.27 -1.33 15.04
N ASP A 157 10.23 -1.15 15.94
CA ASP A 157 10.01 -1.04 17.38
C ASP A 157 10.13 0.43 17.83
N GLU A 158 9.10 0.94 18.49
CA GLU A 158 9.14 2.27 19.13
C GLU A 158 9.80 2.23 20.53
N GLY A 159 10.52 1.15 20.88
CA GLY A 159 11.43 1.05 22.02
C GLY A 159 10.89 0.32 23.26
N GLU A 160 9.90 -0.56 23.14
CA GLU A 160 9.40 -1.38 24.28
C GLU A 160 9.05 -2.82 23.89
N ASN A 161 9.49 -3.33 22.73
CA ASN A 161 9.13 -4.66 22.24
C ASN A 161 7.62 -4.90 22.13
N LYS A 162 6.84 -3.82 22.02
CA LYS A 162 5.39 -3.91 21.89
C LYS A 162 5.00 -4.02 20.42
N ARG A 163 4.09 -4.95 20.10
CA ARG A 163 3.52 -5.13 18.75
C ARG A 163 2.01 -5.03 18.82
N THR A 164 1.48 -3.97 18.24
CA THR A 164 0.03 -3.73 18.21
C THR A 164 -0.56 -4.30 16.92
N PHE A 165 -1.67 -5.01 17.04
CA PHE A 165 -2.40 -5.57 15.92
C PHE A 165 -3.65 -4.74 15.60
N ARG A 166 -4.16 -4.87 14.38
CA ARG A 166 -5.45 -4.35 13.95
C ARG A 166 -6.26 -5.47 13.34
N PHE A 167 -7.53 -5.56 13.70
CA PHE A 167 -8.46 -6.49 13.09
C PHE A 167 -9.10 -5.83 11.86
N ASP A 168 -8.81 -6.34 10.67
CA ASP A 168 -9.45 -5.92 9.43
C ASP A 168 -9.73 -7.12 8.52
N LYS A 169 -10.84 -7.09 7.77
CA LYS A 169 -11.25 -8.17 6.85
C LYS A 169 -11.24 -9.58 7.48
N ASN A 170 -11.67 -9.69 8.74
CA ASN A 170 -11.70 -10.91 9.55
C ASN A 170 -10.33 -11.50 9.95
N GLU A 171 -9.24 -10.74 9.79
CA GLU A 171 -7.89 -11.17 10.12
C GLU A 171 -7.17 -10.14 11.01
N TRP A 172 -6.21 -10.62 11.80
CA TRP A 172 -5.35 -9.78 12.62
C TRP A 172 -4.06 -9.47 11.89
N ASN A 173 -3.82 -8.18 11.66
CA ASN A 173 -2.65 -7.67 10.97
C ASN A 173 -1.80 -6.82 11.92
N ILE A 174 -0.50 -7.09 11.96
CA ILE A 174 0.44 -6.29 12.76
C ILE A 174 0.56 -4.88 12.19
N ILE A 175 0.45 -3.87 13.05
CA ILE A 175 0.62 -2.47 12.65
C ILE A 175 2.12 -2.18 12.61
N ASN A 176 2.60 -1.65 11.49
CA ASN A 176 3.95 -1.12 11.37
C ASN A 176 3.93 0.40 11.53
N PRO A 177 4.49 0.97 12.62
CA PRO A 177 4.53 2.41 12.85
C PRO A 177 5.18 3.20 11.71
N LEU A 178 6.21 2.65 11.05
CA LEU A 178 6.87 3.31 9.93
C LEU A 178 5.93 3.57 8.76
N ASN A 179 5.00 2.64 8.48
CA ASN A 179 4.04 2.81 7.39
C ASN A 179 3.04 3.93 7.69
N ILE A 180 2.62 4.07 8.96
CA ILE A 180 1.72 5.15 9.39
C ILE A 180 2.44 6.49 9.26
N MET A 181 3.68 6.57 9.78
CA MET A 181 4.46 7.79 9.73
C MET A 181 4.79 8.18 8.29
N SER A 182 5.29 7.25 7.48
CA SER A 182 5.66 7.54 6.09
C SER A 182 4.45 7.96 5.25
N SER A 183 3.28 7.34 5.46
CA SER A 183 2.04 7.76 4.81
C SER A 183 1.68 9.19 5.19
N LYS A 184 1.66 9.50 6.50
CA LYS A 184 1.35 10.85 6.98
C LYS A 184 2.29 11.90 6.40
N LEU A 185 3.60 11.64 6.45
CA LEU A 185 4.61 12.55 5.92
C LEU A 185 4.47 12.74 4.40
N ASN A 186 4.19 11.67 3.66
CA ASN A 186 3.96 11.73 2.23
C ASN A 186 2.67 12.50 1.89
N ASP A 187 1.59 12.30 2.64
CA ASP A 187 0.33 13.02 2.44
C ASP A 187 0.51 14.52 2.74
N ASP A 188 1.21 14.86 3.81
CA ASP A 188 1.56 16.26 4.13
C ASP A 188 2.44 16.88 3.05
N TYR A 189 3.44 16.14 2.56
CA TYR A 189 4.31 16.57 1.46
C TYR A 189 3.53 16.88 0.17
N ARG A 190 2.54 16.05 -0.16
CA ARG A 190 1.78 16.15 -1.42
C ARG A 190 0.81 17.34 -1.49
N LYS A 191 0.35 17.88 -0.35
CA LYS A 191 -0.73 18.89 -0.31
C LYS A 191 -0.54 20.07 -1.28
N ASN A 192 0.71 20.48 -1.52
CA ASN A 192 1.05 21.62 -2.38
C ASN A 192 1.93 21.23 -3.57
N LYS A 193 1.92 19.96 -3.99
CA LYS A 193 2.78 19.43 -5.05
C LYS A 193 1.95 18.89 -6.22
N ASP A 194 2.51 18.97 -7.42
CA ASP A 194 1.93 18.34 -8.61
C ASP A 194 2.10 16.81 -8.53
N PHE A 195 1.10 16.02 -8.89
CA PHE A 195 1.16 14.55 -8.83
C PHE A 195 2.18 13.93 -9.80
N ARG A 196 2.69 14.71 -10.76
CA ARG A 196 3.67 14.25 -11.76
C ARG A 196 5.12 14.34 -11.29
N ILE A 197 5.36 14.77 -10.06
CA ILE A 197 6.70 14.71 -9.47
C ILE A 197 7.07 13.29 -9.06
N LYS A 198 8.37 13.04 -8.94
CA LYS A 198 8.89 11.87 -8.25
C LYS A 198 8.63 12.00 -6.74
N LYS A 199 8.39 10.88 -6.08
CA LYS A 199 8.16 10.81 -4.63
C LYS A 199 9.37 11.35 -3.85
N PRO A 200 9.17 11.88 -2.63
CA PRO A 200 10.26 12.36 -1.81
C PRO A 200 11.07 11.20 -1.22
N HIS A 201 12.31 11.48 -0.83
CA HIS A 201 13.05 10.61 0.07
C HIS A 201 12.67 10.92 1.51
N ILE A 202 12.00 9.98 2.16
CA ILE A 202 11.65 10.07 3.58
C ILE A 202 12.69 9.27 4.35
N LEU A 203 13.39 9.92 5.27
CA LEU A 203 14.35 9.28 6.15
C LEU A 203 13.90 9.45 7.60
N ILE A 204 13.77 8.35 8.31
CA ILE A 204 13.27 8.30 9.68
C ILE A 204 14.37 7.79 10.61
N ASN A 205 14.50 8.42 11.77
CA ASN A 205 15.42 7.98 12.80
C ASN A 205 14.93 6.67 13.45
N LYS A 206 15.85 5.72 13.62
CA LYS A 206 15.55 4.37 14.15
C LYS A 206 15.10 4.36 15.61
N ASP A 207 15.57 5.31 16.40
CA ASP A 207 15.36 5.37 17.85
C ASP A 207 14.19 6.31 18.21
N ASN A 208 13.86 7.26 17.32
CA ASN A 208 12.77 8.20 17.49
C ASN A 208 12.08 8.52 16.15
N ILE A 209 10.93 7.91 15.91
CA ILE A 209 10.14 8.09 14.68
C ILE A 209 9.72 9.55 14.39
N PHE A 210 9.71 10.42 15.40
CA PHE A 210 9.39 11.85 15.26
C PHE A 210 10.58 12.70 14.83
N LYS A 211 11.79 12.12 14.78
CA LYS A 211 12.97 12.72 14.14
C LYS A 211 13.09 12.18 12.71
N TYR A 212 12.84 13.04 11.72
CA TYR A 212 12.85 12.64 10.31
C TYR A 212 13.29 13.77 9.39
N PHE A 213 13.59 13.42 8.14
CA PHE A 213 13.75 14.32 7.02
C PHE A 213 12.82 13.92 5.88
N VAL A 214 12.21 14.91 5.23
CA VAL A 214 11.51 14.75 3.96
C VAL A 214 12.27 15.56 2.93
N LEU A 215 12.94 14.87 2.01
CA LEU A 215 13.83 15.48 1.03
C LEU A 215 13.19 15.38 -0.36
N ASP A 216 13.10 16.52 -1.05
CA ASP A 216 12.73 16.54 -2.47
C ASP A 216 13.75 15.74 -3.29
N THR A 217 13.28 15.06 -4.33
CA THR A 217 14.13 14.48 -5.38
C THR A 217 14.49 15.56 -6.39
N ASN A 218 15.30 16.54 -5.99
CA ASN A 218 15.66 17.64 -6.87
C ASN A 218 16.78 17.28 -7.86
N TRP A 219 16.73 17.87 -9.05
CA TRP A 219 17.80 17.86 -10.03
C TRP A 219 18.16 19.29 -10.46
N VAL A 220 19.38 19.47 -10.95
CA VAL A 220 19.83 20.74 -11.54
C VAL A 220 19.82 20.57 -13.05
N LEU A 221 18.99 21.35 -13.72
CA LEU A 221 18.94 21.42 -15.17
C LEU A 221 19.85 22.54 -15.65
N VAL A 222 20.76 22.23 -16.57
CA VAL A 222 21.67 23.20 -17.18
C VAL A 222 21.31 23.34 -18.66
N PHE A 223 20.91 24.54 -19.07
CA PHE A 223 20.58 24.87 -20.45
C PHE A 223 20.88 26.35 -20.71
N ASP A 224 21.37 26.71 -21.89
CA ASP A 224 21.62 28.11 -22.28
C ASP A 224 22.42 28.94 -21.24
N LYS A 225 23.36 28.30 -20.53
CA LYS A 225 24.15 28.89 -19.41
C LYS A 225 23.32 29.28 -18.17
N LEU A 226 22.08 28.83 -18.08
CA LEU A 226 21.22 28.93 -16.91
C LEU A 226 21.21 27.60 -16.16
N GLU A 227 21.13 27.70 -14.83
CA GLU A 227 20.92 26.57 -13.94
C GLU A 227 19.56 26.71 -13.27
N THR A 228 18.75 25.67 -13.35
CA THR A 228 17.43 25.63 -12.70
C THR A 228 17.35 24.42 -11.79
N LEU A 229 17.20 24.66 -10.48
CA LEU A 229 16.89 23.63 -9.51
C LEU A 229 15.38 23.38 -9.53
N MET A 230 14.97 22.13 -9.73
CA MET A 230 13.57 21.75 -9.63
C MET A 230 13.40 20.32 -9.14
N THR A 231 12.20 19.97 -8.69
CA THR A 231 11.84 18.59 -8.35
C THR A 231 11.81 17.74 -9.62
N GLN A 232 12.41 16.55 -9.54
CA GLN A 232 12.46 15.59 -10.64
C GLN A 232 11.03 15.15 -11.00
N PRO A 233 10.64 15.18 -12.27
CA PRO A 233 9.39 14.62 -12.73
C PRO A 233 9.44 13.08 -12.67
N ASN A 234 8.28 12.46 -12.58
CA ASN A 234 8.11 11.04 -12.82
C ASN A 234 7.68 10.84 -14.28
N ASP A 235 8.55 10.24 -15.10
CA ASP A 235 8.31 10.04 -16.53
C ASP A 235 7.02 9.26 -16.81
N VAL A 236 6.71 8.24 -16.00
CA VAL A 236 5.46 7.46 -16.14
C VAL A 236 4.25 8.36 -15.94
N SER A 237 4.26 9.19 -14.90
CA SER A 237 3.19 10.16 -14.63
C SER A 237 3.06 11.19 -15.74
N ILE A 238 4.17 11.73 -16.26
CA ILE A 238 4.16 12.71 -17.35
C ILE A 238 3.53 12.10 -18.60
N TYR A 239 4.03 10.95 -19.06
CA TYR A 239 3.57 10.31 -20.30
C TYR A 239 2.13 9.80 -20.18
N SER A 240 1.77 9.15 -19.06
CA SER A 240 0.40 8.68 -18.86
C SER A 240 -0.60 9.84 -18.77
N ASN A 241 -0.21 10.98 -18.17
CA ASN A 241 -1.07 12.17 -18.14
C ASN A 241 -1.25 12.81 -19.53
N ILE A 242 -0.19 12.85 -20.36
CA ILE A 242 -0.33 13.29 -21.76
C ILE A 242 -1.31 12.38 -22.50
N ALA A 243 -1.12 11.06 -22.39
CA ALA A 243 -1.99 10.08 -23.01
C ALA A 243 -3.46 10.27 -22.59
N GLU A 244 -3.72 10.48 -21.30
CA GLU A 244 -5.07 10.69 -20.79
C GLU A 244 -5.70 11.99 -21.29
N LYS A 245 -4.97 13.11 -21.24
CA LYS A 245 -5.48 14.40 -21.74
C LYS A 245 -5.89 14.30 -23.21
N LYS A 246 -5.06 13.66 -24.03
CA LYS A 246 -5.31 13.49 -25.46
C LYS A 246 -6.41 12.47 -25.73
N ARG A 247 -6.51 11.41 -24.94
CA ARG A 247 -7.62 10.43 -24.97
C ARG A 247 -8.96 11.08 -24.63
N ILE A 248 -9.03 11.90 -23.59
CA ILE A 248 -10.26 12.64 -23.22
C ILE A 248 -10.65 13.61 -24.33
N ALA A 249 -9.70 14.40 -24.83
CA ALA A 249 -9.95 15.35 -25.91
C ALA A 249 -10.45 14.65 -27.18
N SER A 250 -9.78 13.58 -27.62
CA SER A 250 -10.19 12.79 -28.77
C SER A 250 -11.53 12.08 -28.56
N LEU A 251 -11.85 11.60 -27.35
CA LEU A 251 -13.16 11.00 -27.05
C LEU A 251 -14.30 12.03 -27.14
N LEU A 252 -14.08 13.24 -26.63
CA LEU A 252 -15.05 14.33 -26.74
C LEU A 252 -15.24 14.73 -28.20
N PHE A 253 -14.14 14.91 -28.94
CA PHE A 253 -14.16 15.21 -30.37
C PHE A 253 -14.91 14.13 -31.15
N TYR A 254 -14.59 12.85 -30.91
CA TYR A 254 -15.23 11.72 -31.55
C TYR A 254 -16.74 11.71 -31.33
N LYS A 255 -17.19 11.92 -30.09
CA LYS A 255 -18.62 11.92 -29.75
C LYS A 255 -19.38 13.10 -30.36
N ASN A 256 -18.76 14.27 -30.43
CA ASN A 256 -19.44 15.50 -30.84
C ASN A 256 -19.36 15.75 -32.35
N THR A 257 -18.32 15.25 -33.00
CA THR A 257 -18.01 15.58 -34.41
C THR A 257 -18.08 14.35 -35.31
N ILE A 258 -17.36 13.28 -34.96
CA ILE A 258 -17.20 12.10 -35.83
C ILE A 258 -18.46 11.21 -35.81
N LEU A 259 -18.94 10.84 -34.62
CA LEU A 259 -20.06 9.92 -34.45
C LEU A 259 -21.39 10.45 -35.03
N PRO A 260 -21.76 11.74 -34.88
CA PRO A 260 -22.98 12.27 -35.49
C PRO A 260 -22.94 12.21 -37.02
N ARG A 261 -21.75 12.36 -37.61
CA ARG A 261 -21.58 12.22 -39.07
C ARG A 261 -21.87 10.82 -39.53
N HIS A 262 -21.35 9.79 -38.84
CA HIS A 262 -21.66 8.39 -39.16
C HIS A 262 -23.15 8.06 -39.19
N LYS A 263 -23.98 8.75 -38.39
CA LYS A 263 -25.44 8.53 -38.37
C LYS A 263 -26.18 9.17 -39.55
N ASN A 264 -25.61 10.23 -40.13
CA ASN A 264 -26.23 11.05 -41.17
C ASN A 264 -25.57 10.87 -42.55
N TYR A 265 -24.57 9.99 -42.67
CA TYR A 265 -23.77 9.86 -43.89
C TYR A 265 -24.32 8.78 -44.82
N HIS A 266 -24.71 9.19 -46.03
CA HIS A 266 -25.21 8.31 -47.10
C HIS A 266 -24.22 8.14 -48.27
N GLY A 267 -22.92 8.39 -48.06
CA GLY A 267 -21.87 8.10 -49.05
C GLY A 267 -21.41 9.26 -49.95
N ALA A 268 -21.71 10.51 -49.62
CA ALA A 268 -21.03 11.66 -50.23
C ALA A 268 -19.55 11.70 -49.78
N PHE A 269 -18.68 12.48 -50.45
CA PHE A 269 -17.32 12.74 -49.93
C PHE A 269 -17.35 13.86 -48.87
N PRO A 270 -16.55 13.80 -47.79
CA PRO A 270 -16.54 14.85 -46.78
C PRO A 270 -16.01 16.14 -47.39
N SER A 271 -16.60 17.29 -47.04
CA SER A 271 -16.05 18.59 -47.45
C SER A 271 -14.62 18.75 -46.95
N GLU A 272 -13.83 19.64 -47.56
CA GLU A 272 -12.45 19.89 -47.13
C GLU A 272 -12.36 20.31 -45.65
N GLU A 273 -13.32 21.10 -45.17
CA GLU A 273 -13.43 21.46 -43.75
C GLU A 273 -13.67 20.24 -42.86
N MET A 274 -14.55 19.32 -43.28
CA MET A 274 -14.77 18.07 -42.54
C MET A 274 -13.54 17.18 -42.54
N GLN A 275 -12.79 17.13 -43.66
CA GLN A 275 -11.54 16.37 -43.75
C GLN A 275 -10.48 16.93 -42.81
N LYS A 276 -10.36 18.25 -42.71
CA LYS A 276 -9.46 18.91 -41.74
C LYS A 276 -9.73 18.45 -40.32
N GLU A 277 -11.00 18.39 -39.93
CA GLU A 277 -11.38 17.92 -38.59
C GLU A 277 -11.06 16.45 -38.33
N TYR A 278 -11.06 15.59 -39.36
CA TYR A 278 -10.54 14.22 -39.22
C TYR A 278 -9.03 14.22 -38.96
N PHE A 279 -8.27 15.10 -39.62
CA PHE A 279 -6.83 15.24 -39.36
C PHE A 279 -6.57 15.73 -37.93
N ASP A 280 -7.30 16.74 -37.45
CA ASP A 280 -7.22 17.22 -36.08
C ASP A 280 -7.53 16.10 -35.06
N TYR A 281 -8.53 15.27 -35.34
CA TYR A 281 -8.82 14.08 -34.53
C TYR A 281 -7.67 13.07 -34.56
N PHE A 282 -7.09 12.81 -35.74
CA PHE A 282 -5.99 11.86 -35.88
C PHE A 282 -4.74 12.29 -35.11
N GLU A 283 -4.40 13.58 -35.10
CA GLU A 283 -3.31 14.12 -34.28
C GLU A 283 -3.53 13.80 -32.80
N LEU A 284 -4.72 14.09 -32.27
CA LEU A 284 -5.06 13.83 -30.86
C LEU A 284 -4.95 12.33 -30.50
N ILE A 285 -5.52 11.45 -31.32
CA ILE A 285 -5.55 10.02 -31.00
C ILE A 285 -4.18 9.35 -31.20
N ILE A 286 -3.40 9.79 -32.18
CA ILE A 286 -2.02 9.32 -32.41
C ILE A 286 -1.14 9.67 -31.21
N GLU A 287 -1.21 10.92 -30.73
CA GLU A 287 -0.50 11.33 -29.52
C GLU A 287 -0.89 10.47 -28.32
N ALA A 288 -2.19 10.21 -28.14
CA ALA A 288 -2.69 9.40 -27.04
C ALA A 288 -2.15 7.95 -27.07
N VAL A 289 -2.08 7.33 -28.26
CA VAL A 289 -1.52 5.99 -28.44
C VAL A 289 -0.03 5.96 -28.15
N ILE A 290 0.75 6.90 -28.70
CA ILE A 290 2.20 6.96 -28.53
C ILE A 290 2.52 7.10 -27.04
N PHE A 291 1.97 8.11 -26.37
CA PHE A 291 2.29 8.37 -24.96
C PHE A 291 1.75 7.30 -24.01
N SER A 292 0.67 6.60 -24.38
CA SER A 292 0.18 5.44 -23.62
C SER A 292 1.22 4.33 -23.61
N TYR A 293 1.76 3.96 -24.77
CA TYR A 293 2.82 2.96 -24.87
C TYR A 293 4.14 3.44 -24.23
N THR A 294 4.53 4.69 -24.45
CA THR A 294 5.76 5.27 -23.86
C THR A 294 5.70 5.30 -22.33
N SER A 295 4.52 5.52 -21.73
CA SER A 295 4.36 5.43 -20.28
C SER A 295 4.66 4.02 -19.74
N LEU A 296 4.31 2.97 -20.50
CA LEU A 296 4.62 1.59 -20.16
C LEU A 296 6.09 1.24 -20.36
N GLU A 297 6.75 1.80 -21.37
CA GLU A 297 8.19 1.67 -21.56
C GLU A 297 8.96 2.28 -20.38
N ALA A 298 8.61 3.52 -20.01
CA ALA A 298 9.19 4.20 -18.85
C ALA A 298 8.95 3.40 -17.56
N PHE A 299 7.73 2.87 -17.38
CA PHE A 299 7.39 2.07 -16.22
C PHE A 299 8.20 0.78 -16.12
N ALA A 300 8.33 0.04 -17.24
CA ALA A 300 9.11 -1.18 -17.27
C ALA A 300 10.59 -0.93 -16.94
N ASN A 301 11.16 0.17 -17.43
CA ASN A 301 12.56 0.54 -17.14
C ASN A 301 12.77 0.89 -15.66
N ILE A 302 11.83 1.63 -15.04
CA ILE A 302 11.88 1.93 -13.60
C ILE A 302 11.83 0.67 -12.74
N CYS A 303 11.11 -0.36 -13.19
CA CYS A 303 11.01 -1.62 -12.46
C CYS A 303 12.29 -2.47 -12.53
N ILE A 304 13.27 -2.14 -13.37
CA ILE A 304 14.52 -2.89 -13.50
C ILE A 304 15.59 -2.28 -12.56
N PRO A 305 16.03 -3.01 -11.52
CA PRO A 305 17.10 -2.56 -10.64
C PRO A 305 18.43 -2.39 -11.39
N ASP A 306 19.27 -1.45 -10.96
CA ASP A 306 20.55 -1.17 -11.61
C ASP A 306 21.51 -2.37 -11.61
N ASN A 307 21.42 -3.22 -10.60
CA ASN A 307 22.22 -4.43 -10.44
C ASN A 307 21.53 -5.71 -10.95
N HIS A 308 20.40 -5.60 -11.65
CA HIS A 308 19.72 -6.76 -12.21
C HIS A 308 20.42 -7.28 -13.47
N GLU A 309 20.59 -8.60 -13.54
CA GLU A 309 21.14 -9.30 -14.69
C GLU A 309 20.10 -10.26 -15.27
N TYR A 310 19.79 -10.10 -16.55
CA TYR A 310 18.94 -11.04 -17.27
C TYR A 310 19.78 -12.03 -18.07
N LYS A 311 19.52 -13.32 -17.88
CA LYS A 311 20.34 -14.41 -18.44
C LYS A 311 19.54 -15.19 -19.48
N ILE A 312 20.11 -15.35 -20.67
CA ILE A 312 19.51 -16.14 -21.75
C ILE A 312 20.54 -17.16 -22.20
N GLU A 313 20.11 -18.41 -22.30
CA GLU A 313 20.89 -19.48 -22.89
C GLU A 313 20.38 -19.73 -24.31
N LYS A 314 21.26 -19.54 -25.29
CA LYS A 314 20.97 -19.80 -26.70
C LYS A 314 22.14 -20.55 -27.30
N ASP A 315 21.87 -21.70 -27.93
CA ASP A 315 22.88 -22.53 -28.59
C ASP A 315 24.07 -22.90 -27.66
N GLY A 316 23.78 -23.13 -26.37
CA GLY A 316 24.79 -23.46 -25.35
C GLY A 316 25.62 -22.27 -24.84
N ILE A 317 25.38 -21.06 -25.36
CA ILE A 317 26.05 -19.83 -24.94
C ILE A 317 25.14 -19.08 -23.95
N LYS A 318 25.67 -18.82 -22.75
CA LYS A 318 25.02 -17.98 -21.74
C LYS A 318 25.33 -16.52 -21.99
N MET A 319 24.33 -15.75 -22.39
CA MET A 319 24.40 -14.30 -22.52
C MET A 319 23.83 -13.65 -21.26
N ILE A 320 24.56 -12.69 -20.69
CA ILE A 320 24.15 -11.92 -19.51
C ILE A 320 23.96 -10.47 -19.95
N TYR A 321 22.79 -9.90 -19.65
CA TYR A 321 22.41 -8.54 -20.01
C TYR A 321 22.27 -7.70 -18.74
N SER A 322 23.02 -6.60 -18.68
CA SER A 322 22.86 -5.54 -17.66
C SER A 322 21.57 -4.75 -17.86
N LYS A 323 21.16 -3.95 -16.88
CA LYS A 323 20.01 -3.03 -17.00
C LYS A 323 20.01 -2.23 -18.31
N GLU A 324 21.11 -1.52 -18.61
CA GLU A 324 21.19 -0.71 -19.85
C GLU A 324 20.99 -1.55 -21.12
N ALA A 325 21.51 -2.77 -21.13
CA ALA A 325 21.33 -3.68 -22.25
C ALA A 325 19.89 -4.21 -22.33
N ILE A 326 19.26 -4.47 -21.18
CA ILE A 326 17.85 -4.85 -21.09
C ILE A 326 16.96 -3.73 -21.65
N GLU A 327 17.20 -2.50 -21.21
CA GLU A 327 16.40 -1.33 -21.60
C GLU A 327 16.42 -1.10 -23.11
N ARG A 328 17.57 -1.31 -23.76
CA ARG A 328 17.78 -1.06 -25.20
C ARG A 328 17.45 -2.22 -26.12
N LYS A 329 17.70 -3.47 -25.71
CA LYS A 329 17.66 -4.64 -26.63
C LYS A 329 16.36 -5.42 -26.58
N PHE A 330 15.59 -5.30 -25.50
CA PHE A 330 14.40 -6.12 -25.29
C PHE A 330 13.13 -5.32 -25.56
N SER A 331 12.20 -5.94 -26.29
CA SER A 331 10.88 -5.35 -26.52
C SER A 331 10.11 -5.23 -25.20
N LEU A 332 9.16 -4.29 -25.15
CA LEU A 332 8.32 -4.13 -23.97
C LEU A 332 7.51 -5.40 -23.66
N ARG A 333 7.04 -6.10 -24.71
CA ARG A 333 6.38 -7.40 -24.58
C ARG A 333 7.24 -8.43 -23.84
N GLU A 334 8.52 -8.52 -24.17
CA GLU A 334 9.47 -9.43 -23.51
C GLU A 334 9.80 -8.98 -22.08
N LYS A 335 9.96 -7.67 -21.87
CA LYS A 335 10.14 -7.08 -20.52
C LYS A 335 8.98 -7.46 -19.61
N PHE A 336 7.74 -7.31 -20.05
CA PHE A 336 6.59 -7.69 -19.23
C PHE A 336 6.46 -9.20 -19.02
N LYS A 337 6.58 -9.99 -20.10
CA LYS A 337 6.30 -11.43 -20.04
C LYS A 337 7.30 -12.21 -19.21
N ASN A 338 8.59 -11.87 -19.32
CA ASN A 338 9.68 -12.67 -18.75
C ASN A 338 10.49 -11.89 -17.70
N ILE A 339 10.92 -10.67 -18.01
CA ILE A 339 11.86 -9.93 -17.13
C ILE A 339 11.17 -9.42 -15.86
N LEU A 340 10.07 -8.68 -15.99
CA LEU A 340 9.34 -8.19 -14.82
C LEU A 340 8.65 -9.33 -14.06
N LYS A 341 8.32 -10.42 -14.74
CA LYS A 341 7.83 -11.64 -14.09
C LYS A 341 8.87 -12.19 -13.11
N ASP A 342 10.14 -12.24 -13.52
CA ASP A 342 11.25 -12.66 -12.66
C ASP A 342 11.50 -11.65 -11.54
N ILE A 343 11.62 -10.35 -11.86
CA ILE A 343 11.92 -9.31 -10.88
C ILE A 343 10.82 -9.17 -9.82
N LEU A 344 9.55 -9.15 -10.25
CA LEU A 344 8.40 -8.85 -9.39
C LEU A 344 7.64 -10.12 -8.95
N HIS A 345 8.09 -11.31 -9.34
CA HIS A 345 7.42 -12.60 -9.08
C HIS A 345 5.93 -12.60 -9.44
N THR A 346 5.59 -12.06 -10.61
CA THR A 346 4.18 -12.02 -11.04
C THR A 346 3.73 -13.38 -11.59
N PRO A 347 2.42 -13.68 -11.54
CA PRO A 347 1.83 -14.76 -12.34
C PRO A 347 2.08 -14.56 -13.84
N ASP A 348 1.75 -15.57 -14.62
CA ASP A 348 1.75 -15.46 -16.08
C ASP A 348 0.76 -14.40 -16.55
N ILE A 349 1.30 -13.27 -17.01
CA ILE A 349 0.51 -12.12 -17.45
C ILE A 349 -0.27 -12.39 -18.72
N ALA A 350 0.08 -13.40 -19.52
CA ALA A 350 -0.65 -13.74 -20.74
C ALA A 350 -2.08 -14.21 -20.44
N LYS A 351 -2.36 -14.61 -19.19
CA LYS A 351 -3.68 -15.00 -18.69
C LYS A 351 -4.50 -13.82 -18.15
N THR A 352 -3.93 -12.62 -18.11
CA THR A 352 -4.64 -11.42 -17.65
C THR A 352 -5.58 -10.89 -18.72
N ASN A 353 -6.68 -10.27 -18.30
CA ASN A 353 -7.69 -9.73 -19.20
C ASN A 353 -7.20 -8.51 -20.02
N TRP A 354 -6.13 -7.85 -19.59
CA TRP A 354 -5.57 -6.67 -20.24
C TRP A 354 -4.47 -7.01 -21.27
N TRP A 355 -3.93 -8.22 -21.26
CA TRP A 355 -2.78 -8.60 -22.10
C TRP A 355 -3.04 -8.41 -23.61
N ASN A 356 -4.20 -8.83 -24.10
CA ASN A 356 -4.56 -8.63 -25.51
C ASN A 356 -4.70 -7.14 -25.87
N SER A 357 -5.23 -6.32 -24.96
CA SER A 357 -5.32 -4.86 -25.17
C SER A 357 -3.94 -4.21 -25.19
N PHE A 358 -2.98 -4.72 -24.42
CA PHE A 358 -1.58 -4.30 -24.50
C PHE A 358 -0.94 -4.65 -25.85
N ILE A 359 -1.15 -5.89 -26.34
CA ILE A 359 -0.67 -6.30 -27.67
C ILE A 359 -1.26 -5.40 -28.75
N GLU A 360 -2.58 -5.14 -28.71
CA GLU A 360 -3.24 -4.24 -29.66
C GLU A 360 -2.66 -2.81 -29.59
N LEU A 361 -2.38 -2.29 -28.39
CA LEU A 361 -1.73 -0.99 -28.22
C LEU A 361 -0.35 -0.95 -28.88
N GLU A 362 0.47 -1.99 -28.65
CA GLU A 362 1.80 -2.13 -29.24
C GLU A 362 1.74 -2.16 -30.76
N ASP A 363 0.83 -2.95 -31.33
CA ASP A 363 0.70 -3.13 -32.77
C ASP A 363 0.26 -1.82 -33.45
N ILE A 364 -0.72 -1.10 -32.87
CA ILE A 364 -1.17 0.20 -33.39
C ILE A 364 -0.05 1.24 -33.30
N ARG A 365 0.66 1.32 -32.17
CA ARG A 365 1.80 2.22 -31.99
C ARG A 365 2.90 1.94 -33.01
N ASN A 366 3.20 0.66 -33.27
CA ASN A 366 4.21 0.28 -34.27
C ASN A 366 3.77 0.65 -35.69
N GLU A 367 2.50 0.51 -36.05
CA GLU A 367 1.97 0.95 -37.34
C GLU A 367 2.02 2.47 -37.54
N ILE A 368 1.89 3.24 -36.46
CA ILE A 368 2.04 4.70 -36.44
C ILE A 368 3.51 5.09 -36.65
N ILE A 369 4.43 4.55 -35.84
CA ILE A 369 5.85 4.95 -35.84
C ILE A 369 6.60 4.41 -37.05
N HIS A 370 6.32 3.16 -37.46
CA HIS A 370 6.95 2.52 -38.63
C HIS A 370 5.99 2.52 -39.81
N SER A 371 5.52 3.71 -40.17
CA SER A 371 4.47 3.91 -41.16
C SER A 371 4.86 3.32 -42.53
N LYS A 372 4.05 2.36 -43.01
CA LYS A 372 4.14 1.80 -44.36
C LYS A 372 2.95 2.29 -45.19
N SER A 373 3.20 2.74 -46.41
CA SER A 373 2.16 3.26 -47.31
C SER A 373 1.06 2.23 -47.58
N SER A 374 1.43 0.97 -47.77
CA SER A 374 0.52 -0.15 -48.05
C SER A 374 -0.48 -0.47 -46.93
N LYS A 375 -0.33 0.12 -45.74
CA LYS A 375 -1.24 -0.08 -44.59
C LYS A 375 -1.90 1.22 -44.10
N SER A 376 -1.81 2.30 -44.89
CA SER A 376 -2.23 3.63 -44.42
C SER A 376 -3.73 3.66 -44.11
N GLU A 377 -4.57 3.16 -45.03
CA GLU A 377 -6.03 3.15 -44.87
C GLU A 377 -6.45 2.33 -43.65
N ASP A 378 -5.92 1.12 -43.50
CA ASP A 378 -6.19 0.24 -42.36
C ASP A 378 -5.82 0.91 -41.03
N ARG A 379 -4.65 1.55 -40.97
CA ARG A 379 -4.17 2.23 -39.76
C ARG A 379 -5.13 3.35 -39.35
N TYR A 380 -5.50 4.25 -40.25
CA TYR A 380 -6.40 5.34 -39.93
C TYR A 380 -7.82 4.84 -39.61
N SER A 381 -8.25 3.74 -40.24
CA SER A 381 -9.54 3.10 -39.93
C SER A 381 -9.58 2.57 -38.50
N LYS A 382 -8.50 1.90 -38.03
CA LYS A 382 -8.39 1.44 -36.63
C LYS A 382 -8.48 2.59 -35.61
N LEU A 383 -7.95 3.77 -35.94
CA LEU A 383 -7.98 4.94 -35.06
C LEU A 383 -9.39 5.54 -34.90
N LEU A 384 -10.31 5.23 -35.81
CA LEU A 384 -11.73 5.62 -35.71
C LEU A 384 -12.58 4.61 -34.93
N GLU A 385 -12.06 3.42 -34.64
CA GLU A 385 -12.82 2.43 -33.89
C GLU A 385 -13.00 2.84 -32.43
N LYS A 386 -14.24 2.78 -31.91
CA LYS A 386 -14.54 3.11 -30.51
C LYS A 386 -13.70 2.35 -29.48
N LYS A 387 -13.20 1.16 -29.81
CA LYS A 387 -12.36 0.36 -28.91
C LYS A 387 -11.00 1.02 -28.61
N ILE A 388 -10.51 1.93 -29.47
CA ILE A 388 -9.22 2.60 -29.32
C ILE A 388 -9.08 3.30 -27.96
N PHE A 389 -10.15 3.90 -27.45
CA PHE A 389 -10.14 4.60 -26.16
C PHE A 389 -9.86 3.66 -24.99
N ARG A 390 -10.34 2.40 -25.06
CA ARG A 390 -10.05 1.37 -24.05
C ARG A 390 -8.63 0.83 -24.21
N ILE A 391 -8.15 0.67 -25.44
CA ILE A 391 -6.78 0.24 -25.74
C ILE A 391 -5.79 1.26 -25.17
N ILE A 392 -6.01 2.56 -25.38
CA ILE A 392 -5.16 3.62 -24.82
C ILE A 392 -5.18 3.59 -23.29
N GLU A 393 -6.34 3.41 -22.67
CA GLU A 393 -6.49 3.40 -21.20
C GLU A 393 -5.80 2.20 -20.52
N VAL A 394 -5.44 1.15 -21.27
CA VAL A 394 -4.79 -0.06 -20.73
C VAL A 394 -3.50 0.26 -19.96
N ASN A 395 -2.80 1.35 -20.28
CA ASN A 395 -1.55 1.69 -19.58
C ASN A 395 -1.76 1.82 -18.06
N LYS A 396 -2.87 2.46 -17.63
CA LYS A 396 -3.18 2.66 -16.22
C LYS A 396 -3.50 1.35 -15.51
N THR A 397 -4.22 0.47 -16.21
CA THR A 397 -4.54 -0.88 -15.73
C THR A 397 -3.28 -1.69 -15.47
N ILE A 398 -2.31 -1.63 -16.38
CA ILE A 398 -1.04 -2.38 -16.28
C ILE A 398 -0.18 -1.81 -15.15
N ILE A 399 0.00 -0.49 -15.08
CA ILE A 399 0.79 0.15 -14.02
C ILE A 399 0.21 -0.19 -12.64
N LYS A 400 -1.12 -0.08 -12.49
CA LYS A 400 -1.81 -0.46 -11.25
C LYS A 400 -1.67 -1.95 -10.93
N TYR A 401 -1.74 -2.83 -11.93
CA TYR A 401 -1.56 -4.27 -11.74
C TYR A 401 -0.19 -4.58 -11.13
N TYR A 402 0.89 -4.02 -11.67
CA TYR A 402 2.23 -4.24 -11.15
C TYR A 402 2.50 -3.55 -9.81
N GLY A 403 1.82 -2.44 -9.51
CA GLY A 403 1.90 -1.77 -8.20
C GLY A 403 1.59 -2.71 -7.03
N LYS A 404 0.67 -3.66 -7.21
CA LYS A 404 0.39 -4.72 -6.22
C LYS A 404 1.63 -5.56 -5.92
N PHE A 405 2.26 -6.10 -6.96
CA PHE A 405 3.41 -6.98 -6.82
C PHE A 405 4.65 -6.23 -6.35
N ILE A 406 4.78 -4.95 -6.68
CA ILE A 406 5.81 -4.07 -6.11
C ILE A 406 5.62 -3.94 -4.60
N LEU A 407 4.38 -3.68 -4.13
CA LEU A 407 4.08 -3.60 -2.70
C LEU A 407 4.39 -4.91 -1.95
N ASP A 408 4.04 -6.04 -2.57
CA ASP A 408 4.18 -7.36 -1.95
C ASP A 408 5.65 -7.84 -1.96
N ASN A 409 6.36 -7.65 -3.09
CA ASN A 409 7.63 -8.33 -3.34
C ASN A 409 8.86 -7.40 -3.40
N LYS A 410 8.68 -6.11 -3.74
CA LYS A 410 9.78 -5.15 -4.01
C LYS A 410 9.48 -3.74 -3.49
N LYS A 411 9.19 -3.60 -2.19
CA LYS A 411 8.78 -2.33 -1.56
C LYS A 411 9.67 -1.12 -1.84
N HIS A 412 10.98 -1.32 -2.07
CA HIS A 412 11.88 -0.21 -2.40
C HIS A 412 11.52 0.48 -3.73
N LEU A 413 10.94 -0.24 -4.69
CA LEU A 413 10.48 0.33 -5.96
C LEU A 413 9.24 1.22 -5.80
N LEU A 414 8.54 1.17 -4.66
CA LEU A 414 7.42 2.08 -4.38
C LEU A 414 7.85 3.55 -4.41
N ASN A 415 9.11 3.83 -4.09
CA ASN A 415 9.64 5.20 -4.11
C ASN A 415 9.81 5.74 -5.54
N GLU A 416 9.95 4.86 -6.53
CA GLU A 416 10.02 5.23 -7.95
C GLU A 416 8.64 5.14 -8.63
N PHE A 417 7.68 4.49 -7.99
CA PHE A 417 6.33 4.28 -8.52
C PHE A 417 5.55 5.62 -8.59
N PRO A 418 4.82 5.88 -9.69
CA PRO A 418 4.09 7.14 -9.87
C PRO A 418 2.94 7.33 -8.86
N TYR A 419 2.64 8.58 -8.51
CA TYR A 419 1.45 8.93 -7.75
C TYR A 419 0.16 8.71 -8.57
N GLU A 420 -0.97 8.53 -7.87
CA GLU A 420 -2.32 8.40 -8.41
C GLU A 420 -2.61 7.10 -9.20
N PHE A 421 -1.72 6.11 -9.09
CA PHE A 421 -1.95 4.75 -9.60
C PHE A 421 -2.37 3.75 -8.52
N GLY A 422 -2.68 4.23 -7.31
CA GLY A 422 -3.21 3.44 -6.19
C GLY A 422 -2.17 2.86 -5.23
N TYR A 423 -0.89 3.19 -5.42
CA TYR A 423 0.22 2.76 -4.57
C TYR A 423 1.11 3.95 -4.21
N ASP A 424 0.49 4.97 -3.62
CA ASP A 424 1.11 6.27 -3.33
C ASP A 424 2.03 6.24 -2.09
N VAL A 425 2.08 5.10 -1.41
CA VAL A 425 2.95 4.86 -0.26
C VAL A 425 4.43 5.04 -0.61
N VAL A 426 5.20 5.49 0.39
CA VAL A 426 6.65 5.66 0.32
C VAL A 426 7.28 4.71 1.33
N ASN A 427 8.31 4.00 0.91
CA ASN A 427 9.14 3.15 1.76
C ASN A 427 10.26 4.02 2.37
N PRO A 428 10.19 4.36 3.67
CA PRO A 428 11.16 5.26 4.29
C PRO A 428 12.53 4.58 4.44
N GLY A 429 13.59 5.37 4.30
CA GLY A 429 14.92 4.97 4.77
C GLY A 429 15.04 5.12 6.28
N LEU A 430 15.93 4.35 6.89
CA LEU A 430 16.19 4.41 8.33
C LEU A 430 17.60 4.92 8.61
N MET A 431 17.74 5.86 9.54
CA MET A 431 19.02 6.44 9.96
C MET A 431 19.28 6.28 11.45
N SER A 432 20.55 6.25 11.85
CA SER A 432 20.94 6.27 13.26
C SER A 432 20.75 7.65 13.88
N ASP A 433 20.65 7.73 15.21
CA ASP A 433 20.69 9.02 15.94
C ASP A 433 21.91 9.87 15.55
N LYS A 434 23.09 9.25 15.41
CA LYS A 434 24.32 9.95 15.00
C LYS A 434 24.20 10.58 13.62
N ASP A 435 23.65 9.84 12.64
CA ASP A 435 23.49 10.33 11.27
C ASP A 435 22.41 11.41 11.19
N TYR A 436 21.36 11.29 12.00
CA TYR A 436 20.32 12.30 12.15
C TYR A 436 20.91 13.61 12.66
N GLU A 437 21.61 13.59 13.79
CA GLU A 437 22.18 14.80 14.39
C GLU A 437 23.21 15.45 13.46
N ARG A 438 24.03 14.65 12.78
CA ARG A 438 24.96 15.16 11.76
C ARG A 438 24.23 15.86 10.62
N SER A 439 23.21 15.21 10.05
CA SER A 439 22.42 15.78 8.94
C SER A 439 21.65 17.02 9.40
N TYR A 440 21.12 17.02 10.61
CA TYR A 440 20.41 18.15 11.21
C TYR A 440 21.34 19.36 11.36
N LYS A 441 22.54 19.16 11.91
CA LYS A 441 23.55 20.22 12.03
C LYS A 441 23.94 20.80 10.67
N ILE A 442 24.17 19.95 9.66
CA ILE A 442 24.52 20.39 8.30
C ILE A 442 23.38 21.23 7.71
N SER A 443 22.14 20.74 7.75
CA SER A 443 20.98 21.43 7.19
C SER A 443 20.68 22.77 7.87
N HIS A 444 21.12 22.98 9.11
CA HIS A 444 20.93 24.21 9.87
C HIS A 444 22.21 25.05 10.01
N ASN A 445 23.28 24.72 9.28
CA ASN A 445 24.59 25.41 9.35
C ASN A 445 25.16 25.50 10.78
N ILE A 446 24.91 24.50 11.63
CA ILE A 446 25.49 24.41 12.96
C ILE A 446 26.88 23.79 12.82
N LYS A 447 27.91 24.41 13.41
CA LYS A 447 29.27 23.85 13.39
C LYS A 447 29.28 22.44 13.97
N ILE A 448 29.85 21.49 13.22
CA ILE A 448 29.88 20.06 13.56
C ILE A 448 30.72 19.82 14.79
#